data_AF-A0A966JAA0-F1
#
_entry.id   AF-A0A966JAA0-F1
#
_cell.length_a   1.000
_cell.length_b   1.000
_cell.length_c   1.000
_cell.angle_alpha   90.00
_cell.angle_beta   90.00
_cell.angle_gamma   90.00
#
_symmetry.space_group_name_H-M   'P 1'
#
loop_
_entity.id
_entity.type
_entity.pdbx_description
1 polymer ?
#
loop_
_entity_poly.entity_id
_entity_poly.type
_entity_poly.pdbx_seq_one_letter_code
_entity_poly.pdbx_strand_id
1 'polypeptide(L)' 'MTQWKTGFYYIALGAEVPVVMAYMDHATRTCGVGQLFYPTGDIETDMIDIRAYYAPFRGWAQRHEERS' A
#
# COMPACT_ATOMS: atom_id res chain seq x y z
N MET A 1 -15.48 4.15 -7.86
CA MET A 1 -14.04 4.41 -8.05
C MET A 1 -13.41 4.50 -6.67
N THR A 2 -12.65 3.49 -6.26
CA THR A 2 -12.11 3.43 -4.90
C THR A 2 -10.84 4.25 -4.84
N GLN A 3 -10.94 5.48 -4.31
CA GLN A 3 -9.79 6.35 -4.14
C GLN A 3 -8.99 5.94 -2.91
N TRP A 4 -7.67 5.83 -3.05
CA TRP A 4 -6.78 5.55 -1.92
C TRP A 4 -6.75 6.76 -0.99
N LYS A 5 -6.71 6.51 0.33
CA LYS A 5 -6.55 7.58 1.33
C LYS A 5 -5.14 8.15 1.21
N THR A 6 -5.00 9.46 1.04
CA THR A 6 -3.69 10.13 0.85
C THR A 6 -3.16 10.83 2.10
N GLY A 7 -3.92 10.87 3.19
CA GLY A 7 -3.51 11.58 4.42
C GLY A 7 -2.19 11.08 5.02
N PHE A 8 -1.93 9.76 4.95
CA PHE A 8 -0.66 9.19 5.44
C PHE A 8 0.56 9.75 4.67
N TYR A 9 0.39 9.96 3.36
CA TYR A 9 1.44 10.44 2.48
C TYR A 9 1.83 11.88 2.82
N TYR A 10 0.85 12.76 3.00
CA TYR A 10 1.12 14.16 3.35
C TYR A 10 1.70 14.32 4.76
N ILE A 11 1.31 13.47 5.72
CA ILE A 11 1.92 13.45 7.05
C ILE A 11 3.40 13.06 6.94
N ALA A 12 3.71 11.99 6.19
CA ALA A 12 5.08 11.52 6.02
C ALA A 12 5.95 12.55 5.28
N LEU A 13 5.41 13.16 4.21
CA LEU A 13 6.07 14.21 3.44
C LEU A 13 6.34 15.45 4.30
N GLY A 14 5.34 15.93 5.05
CA GLY A 14 5.48 17.13 5.89
C GLY A 14 6.36 16.94 7.12
N ALA A 15 6.54 15.70 7.58
CA ALA A 15 7.43 15.35 8.69
C ALA A 15 8.81 14.86 8.23
N GLU A 16 9.06 14.76 6.91
CA GLU A 16 10.30 14.23 6.32
C GLU A 16 10.67 12.83 6.85
N VAL A 17 9.67 11.97 7.08
CA VAL A 17 9.87 10.60 7.57
C VAL A 17 9.52 9.56 6.51
N PRO A 18 10.23 8.41 6.47
CA PRO A 18 9.87 7.33 5.57
C PRO A 18 8.58 6.61 5.99
N VAL A 19 7.89 6.03 5.00
CA VAL A 19 6.71 5.18 5.18
C VAL A 19 7.13 3.72 5.11
N VAL A 20 6.80 2.93 6.14
CA VAL A 20 7.05 1.49 6.14
C VAL A 20 5.97 0.77 5.32
N MET A 21 6.36 0.01 4.29
CA MET A 21 5.41 -0.71 3.44
C MET A 21 5.09 -2.11 3.97
N ALA A 22 4.23 -2.19 4.97
CA ALA A 22 3.78 -3.47 5.55
C ALA A 22 2.60 -4.07 4.76
N TYR A 23 2.61 -5.40 4.57
CA TYR A 23 1.56 -6.12 3.85
C TYR A 23 0.98 -7.28 4.66
N MET A 24 -0.22 -7.70 4.26
CA MET A 24 -0.87 -8.92 4.73
C MET A 24 -1.36 -9.68 3.51
N ASP A 25 -0.77 -10.85 3.27
CA ASP A 25 -1.17 -11.75 2.19
C ASP A 25 -2.09 -12.83 2.74
N HIS A 26 -3.37 -12.74 2.40
CA HIS A 26 -4.37 -13.66 2.89
C HIS A 26 -4.30 -15.03 2.20
N ALA A 27 -3.72 -15.12 0.99
CA ALA A 27 -3.59 -16.40 0.30
C ALA A 27 -2.62 -17.33 1.01
N THR A 28 -1.50 -16.80 1.50
CA THR A 28 -0.50 -17.54 2.28
C THR A 28 -0.69 -17.43 3.79
N ARG A 29 -1.63 -16.58 4.24
CA ARG A 29 -1.82 -16.19 5.66
C ARG A 29 -0.54 -15.63 6.30
N THR A 30 0.24 -14.91 5.52
CA THR A 30 1.47 -14.27 5.98
C THR A 30 1.29 -12.77 6.13
N CYS A 31 2.02 -12.18 7.07
CA CYS A 31 2.21 -10.73 7.14
C CYS A 31 3.69 -10.44 7.13
N GLY A 32 4.05 -9.27 6.60
CA GLY A 32 5.44 -8.89 6.46
C GLY A 32 5.61 -7.38 6.51
N VAL A 33 6.82 -6.98 6.86
CA VAL A 33 7.26 -5.58 6.78
C VAL A 33 8.16 -5.46 5.57
N GLY A 34 7.78 -4.58 4.66
CA GLY A 34 8.53 -4.29 3.45
C GLY A 34 9.64 -3.29 3.63
N GLN A 35 10.11 -2.78 2.50
CA GLN A 35 11.07 -1.68 2.44
C GLN A 35 10.47 -0.36 2.95
N LEU A 36 11.37 0.55 3.33
CA LEU A 36 11.04 1.94 3.59
C LEU A 36 10.81 2.67 2.28
N PHE A 37 9.70 3.39 2.18
CA PHE A 37 9.37 4.27 1.06
C PHE A 37 9.61 5.71 1.48
N TYR A 38 10.35 6.47 0.67
CA TYR A 38 10.65 7.87 0.93
C TYR A 38 9.81 8.73 -0.01
N PRO A 39 8.82 9.49 0.49
CA PRO A 39 8.00 10.37 -0.35
C PRO A 39 8.87 11.38 -1.10
N THR A 40 8.69 11.47 -2.40
CA THR A 40 9.41 12.41 -3.28
C THR A 40 8.72 13.78 -3.34
N GLY A 41 7.43 13.82 -3.00
CA GLY A 41 6.58 14.99 -3.17
C GLY A 41 5.70 14.92 -4.42
N ASP A 42 6.03 14.06 -5.39
CA ASP A 42 5.15 13.75 -6.52
C ASP A 42 4.21 12.60 -6.15
N ILE A 43 3.03 12.96 -5.66
CA ILE A 43 2.03 11.97 -5.22
C ILE A 43 1.55 11.07 -6.34
N GLU A 44 1.57 11.50 -7.60
CA GLU A 44 1.08 10.66 -8.70
C GLU A 44 2.05 9.51 -8.94
N THR A 45 3.34 9.84 -9.08
CA THR A 45 4.43 8.87 -9.26
C THR A 45 4.56 7.97 -8.03
N ASP A 46 4.60 8.55 -6.84
CA ASP A 46 4.79 7.81 -5.60
C ASP A 46 3.65 6.81 -5.36
N MET A 47 2.40 7.20 -5.65
CA MET A 47 1.27 6.30 -5.50
C MET A 47 1.24 5.21 -6.58
N ILE A 48 1.84 5.40 -7.76
CA ILE A 48 2.06 4.33 -8.75
C ILE A 48 3.01 3.29 -8.17
N ASP A 49 4.12 3.72 -7.59
CA ASP A 49 5.14 2.82 -7.03
C ASP A 49 4.62 2.04 -5.81
N ILE A 50 3.90 2.72 -4.92
CA ILE A 50 3.25 2.09 -3.76
C ILE A 50 2.24 1.03 -4.23
N ARG A 51 1.45 1.31 -5.28
CA ARG A 51 0.50 0.33 -5.84
C ARG A 51 1.23 -0.84 -6.49
N ALA A 52 2.30 -0.58 -7.23
CA ALA A 52 3.10 -1.63 -7.85
C ALA A 52 3.71 -2.57 -6.81
N TYR A 53 4.16 -2.02 -5.68
CA TYR A 53 4.64 -2.80 -4.54
C TYR A 53 3.56 -3.71 -3.95
N TYR A 54 2.32 -3.24 -3.82
CA TYR A 54 1.23 -4.03 -3.24
C TYR A 54 0.51 -4.98 -4.20
N ALA A 55 0.67 -4.79 -5.52
CA ALA A 55 0.03 -5.61 -6.56
C ALA A 55 0.15 -7.14 -6.40
N PRO A 56 1.29 -7.73 -5.96
CA PRO A 56 1.41 -9.17 -5.82
C PRO A 56 0.70 -9.74 -4.57
N PHE A 57 0.34 -8.92 -3.58
CA PHE A 57 -0.25 -9.40 -2.33
C PHE A 57 -1.79 -9.47 -2.43
N ARG A 58 -2.37 -10.61 -2.04
CA ARG A 58 -3.81 -10.82 -2.13
C ARG A 58 -4.50 -10.35 -0.85
N GLY A 59 -5.23 -9.24 -0.97
CA GLY A 59 -6.08 -8.70 0.09
C GLY A 59 -7.39 -9.48 0.28
N TRP A 60 -8.09 -9.18 1.37
CA TRP A 60 -9.34 -9.86 1.76
C TRP A 60 -10.49 -9.73 0.75
N ALA A 61 -10.49 -8.68 -0.07
CA ALA A 61 -11.56 -8.36 -1.02
C ALA A 61 -11.71 -9.39 -2.15
N GLN A 62 -10.67 -10.17 -2.46
CA GLN A 62 -10.71 -11.16 -3.55
C GLN A 62 -11.47 -12.44 -3.18
N ARG A 63 -11.86 -12.62 -1.91
CA ARG A 63 -12.50 -13.86 -1.41
C ARG A 63 -14.03 -13.83 -1.37
N HIS A 64 -14.65 -12.71 -1.73
CA HIS A 64 -16.11 -12.56 -1.67
C HIS A 64 -16.85 -12.90 -2.96
N GLU A 65 -16.15 -13.16 -4.08
CA GLU A 65 -16.78 -13.48 -5.37
C GLU A 65 -16.84 -15.00 -5.67
N GLU A 66 -16.15 -15.84 -4.89
CA GLU A 66 -16.11 -17.30 -5.11
C GLU A 66 -17.14 -18.10 -4.28
N ARG A 67 -18.13 -17.44 -3.64
CA ARG A 67 -19.20 -18.12 -2.88
C ARG A 67 -20.60 -17.55 -3.15
N SER A 68 -20.93 -17.25 -4.40
CA SER A 68 -22.31 -17.00 -4.83
C SER A 68 -22.68 -17.82 -6.05
#